data_AF-E0PGF9-F1
#
_entry.id   AF-E0PGF9-F1
#
_cell.length_a   1.000
_cell.length_b   1.000
_cell.length_c   1.000
_cell.angle_alpha   90.00
_cell.angle_beta   90.00
_cell.angle_gamma   90.00
#
_symmetry.space_group_name_H-M   'P 1'
#
loop_
_entity.id
_entity.type
_entity.pdbx_description
1 polymer ?
#
loop_
_entity_poly.entity_id
_entity_poly.type
_entity_poly.pdbx_seq_one_letter_code
_entity_poly.pdbx_strand_id
1 'polypeptide(L)'
;MSKYDQAVDKLVQAIQKHDSVQEFQKVEQKIKTFPELDSLVDDMKAYQQEAVLYHKIDKLVAEEAAGKQADQLQKDLSDLPIVKDYRNKMQDASDLVQYITKNLETKINEELTNNDKR
;
A
#
# COMPACT_ATOMS: atom_id res chain seq x y z
N MET A 1 14.97 23.95 12.78
CA MET A 1 15.11 22.73 11.96
C MET A 1 16.58 22.46 11.73
N SER A 2 17.00 21.21 11.90
CA SER A 2 18.36 20.74 11.61
C SER A 2 18.62 20.79 10.09
N LYS A 3 19.91 20.80 9.69
CA LYS A 3 20.30 20.61 8.28
C LYS A 3 19.77 19.29 7.72
N TYR A 4 19.66 18.27 8.58
CA TYR A 4 19.06 16.98 8.24
C TYR A 4 17.57 17.16 7.88
N ASP A 5 16.78 17.77 8.76
CA ASP A 5 15.35 18.00 8.54
C ASP A 5 15.10 18.78 7.23
N GLN A 6 15.91 19.81 6.97
CA GLN A 6 15.81 20.58 5.72
C GLN A 6 16.13 19.74 4.46
N ALA A 7 17.03 18.77 4.56
CA ALA A 7 17.35 17.87 3.46
C ALA A 7 16.23 16.85 3.23
N VAL A 8 15.65 16.32 4.31
CA VAL A 8 14.49 15.43 4.26
C VAL A 8 13.30 16.15 3.63
N ASP A 9 12.99 17.38 4.06
CA ASP A 9 11.89 18.17 3.50
C ASP A 9 12.06 18.40 2.00
N LYS A 10 13.28 18.72 1.54
CA LYS A 10 13.58 18.88 0.11
C LYS A 10 13.38 17.58 -0.66
N LEU A 11 13.81 16.45 -0.10
CA LEU A 11 13.61 15.14 -0.71
C LEU A 11 12.13 14.80 -0.82
N VAL A 12 11.36 15.00 0.25
CA VAL A 12 9.90 14.79 0.26
C VAL A 12 9.22 15.65 -0.79
N GLN A 13 9.57 16.94 -0.88
CA GLN A 13 9.02 17.83 -1.91
C GLN A 13 9.37 17.38 -3.34
N ALA A 14 10.56 16.84 -3.56
CA ALA A 14 10.95 16.31 -4.86
C ALA A 14 10.14 15.05 -5.20
N ILE A 15 9.96 14.14 -4.24
CA ILE A 15 9.15 12.93 -4.38
C ILE A 15 7.69 13.29 -4.68
N GLN A 16 7.10 14.24 -3.96
CA GLN A 16 5.73 14.70 -4.19
C GLN A 16 5.49 15.30 -5.58
N LYS A 17 6.55 15.80 -6.24
CA LYS A 17 6.49 16.35 -7.60
C LYS A 17 6.72 15.29 -8.68
N HIS A 18 7.13 14.08 -8.32
CA HIS A 18 7.35 13.01 -9.27
C HIS A 18 6.03 12.50 -9.84
N ASP A 19 5.99 12.20 -11.14
CA ASP A 19 4.77 11.84 -11.87
C ASP A 19 4.05 10.64 -11.23
N SER A 20 4.78 9.58 -10.86
CA SER A 20 4.16 8.41 -10.20
C SER A 20 3.42 8.76 -8.91
N VAL A 21 3.93 9.71 -8.12
CA VAL A 21 3.30 10.14 -6.87
C VAL A 21 2.10 11.05 -7.16
N GLN A 22 2.21 11.95 -8.14
CA GLN A 22 1.09 12.80 -8.54
C GLN A 22 -0.06 11.99 -9.15
N GLU A 23 0.25 10.99 -9.97
CA GLU A 23 -0.73 10.08 -10.54
C GLU A 23 -1.41 9.24 -9.46
N PHE A 24 -0.63 8.71 -8.51
CA PHE A 24 -1.19 8.02 -7.34
C PHE A 24 -2.13 8.91 -6.53
N GLN A 25 -1.72 10.15 -6.21
CA GLN A 25 -2.57 11.09 -5.49
C GLN A 25 -3.87 11.40 -6.25
N LYS A 26 -3.83 11.54 -7.57
CA LYS A 26 -5.04 11.77 -8.38
C LYS A 26 -6.01 10.60 -8.30
N VAL A 27 -5.53 9.36 -8.41
CA VAL A 27 -6.41 8.18 -8.31
C VAL A 27 -6.87 7.92 -6.88
N GLU A 28 -6.06 8.24 -5.88
CA GLU A 28 -6.44 8.20 -4.47
C GLU A 28 -7.63 9.13 -4.19
N GLN A 29 -7.59 10.37 -4.69
CA GLN A 29 -8.71 11.30 -4.57
C GLN A 29 -9.96 10.82 -5.30
N LYS A 30 -9.80 10.17 -6.47
CA LYS A 30 -10.92 9.57 -7.19
C LYS A 30 -11.53 8.40 -6.41
N ILE A 31 -10.73 7.52 -5.81
CA ILE A 31 -11.27 6.41 -5.02
C ILE A 31 -12.10 6.93 -3.84
N LYS A 32 -11.66 8.01 -3.18
CA LYS A 32 -12.39 8.64 -2.06
C LYS A 32 -13.77 9.18 -2.45
N THR A 33 -14.10 9.30 -3.74
CA THR A 33 -15.46 9.68 -4.18
C THR A 33 -16.42 8.51 -4.25
N PHE A 34 -15.97 7.27 -4.01
CA PHE A 34 -16.78 6.05 -4.05
C PHE A 34 -16.87 5.40 -2.66
N PRO A 35 -17.65 5.98 -1.72
CA PRO A 35 -17.78 5.45 -0.35
C PRO A 35 -18.35 4.02 -0.30
N GLU A 36 -19.03 3.57 -1.36
CA GLU A 36 -19.48 2.19 -1.50
C GLU A 36 -18.32 1.19 -1.54
N LEU A 37 -17.14 1.59 -2.04
CA LEU A 37 -15.96 0.74 -2.04
C LEU A 37 -15.46 0.48 -0.62
N ASP A 38 -15.50 1.50 0.24
CA ASP A 38 -15.12 1.37 1.65
C ASP A 38 -16.08 0.40 2.36
N SER A 39 -17.38 0.50 2.10
CA SER A 39 -18.38 -0.44 2.64
C SER A 39 -18.10 -1.88 2.21
N LEU A 40 -17.82 -2.09 0.92
CA LEU A 40 -17.51 -3.43 0.39
C LEU A 40 -16.20 -3.99 0.98
N VAL A 41 -15.21 -3.14 1.22
CA VAL A 41 -13.96 -3.53 1.88
C VAL A 41 -14.20 -3.89 3.34
N ASP A 42 -15.07 -3.17 4.03
CA ASP A 42 -15.43 -3.46 5.41
C ASP A 42 -16.22 -4.76 5.54
N ASP A 43 -17.18 -5.01 4.65
CA ASP A 43 -17.91 -6.28 4.57
C ASP A 43 -16.96 -7.46 4.29
N MET A 44 -16.03 -7.30 3.35
CA MET A 44 -15.00 -8.30 3.06
C MET A 44 -14.16 -8.63 4.31
N LYS A 45 -13.72 -7.61 5.06
CA LYS A 45 -12.95 -7.81 6.30
C LYS A 45 -13.78 -8.47 7.38
N ALA A 46 -15.07 -8.15 7.50
CA ALA A 46 -15.98 -8.79 8.44
C ALA A 46 -16.07 -10.29 8.16
N TYR A 47 -16.28 -10.69 6.90
CA TYR A 47 -16.28 -12.11 6.51
C TYR A 47 -14.93 -12.81 6.77
N GLN A 48 -13.80 -12.14 6.55
CA GLN A 48 -12.49 -12.70 6.90
C GLN A 48 -12.35 -12.93 8.42
N GLN A 49 -12.83 -12.00 9.24
CA GLN A 49 -12.83 -12.15 10.70
C GLN A 49 -13.77 -13.28 11.14
N GLU A 50 -14.93 -13.40 10.53
CA GLU A 50 -15.87 -14.50 10.76
C GLU A 50 -15.25 -15.85 10.40
N ALA A 51 -14.56 -15.96 9.26
CA ALA A 51 -13.87 -17.19 8.87
C ALA A 51 -12.82 -17.58 9.92
N VAL A 52 -12.00 -16.63 10.38
CA VAL A 52 -11.02 -16.86 11.47
C VAL A 52 -11.71 -17.27 12.77
N LEU A 53 -12.87 -16.69 13.09
CA LEU A 53 -13.64 -17.07 14.28
C LEU A 53 -14.19 -18.50 14.15
N TYR A 54 -14.82 -18.84 13.03
CA TYR A 54 -15.38 -20.16 12.78
C TYR A 54 -14.32 -21.26 12.78
N HIS A 55 -13.14 -20.96 12.25
CA HIS A 55 -11.97 -21.83 12.34
C HIS A 55 -11.62 -22.16 13.80
N LYS A 56 -11.56 -21.14 14.67
CA LYS A 56 -11.23 -21.32 16.11
C LYS A 56 -12.25 -22.15 16.90
N ILE A 57 -13.48 -22.26 16.41
CA ILE A 57 -14.57 -23.01 17.06
C ILE A 57 -14.98 -24.26 16.26
N ASP A 58 -14.10 -24.73 15.37
CA ASP A 58 -14.27 -25.95 14.56
C ASP A 58 -15.56 -25.99 13.72
N LYS A 59 -16.08 -24.82 13.32
CA LYS A 59 -17.28 -24.70 12.47
C LYS A 59 -16.91 -24.66 10.98
N LEU A 60 -16.40 -25.76 10.47
CA LEU A 60 -15.84 -25.86 9.11
C LEU A 60 -16.78 -25.40 7.98
N VAL A 61 -18.09 -25.71 8.05
CA VAL A 61 -19.05 -25.29 7.01
C VAL A 61 -19.26 -23.77 7.02
N ALA A 62 -19.28 -23.15 8.21
CA ALA A 62 -19.45 -21.71 8.35
C ALA A 62 -18.15 -20.97 7.98
N GLU A 63 -17.00 -21.53 8.33
CA GLU A 63 -15.67 -21.05 7.90
C GLU A 63 -15.58 -20.99 6.37
N GLU A 64 -15.91 -22.10 5.69
CA GLU A 64 -15.85 -22.17 4.22
C GLU A 64 -16.81 -21.17 3.57
N ALA A 65 -18.02 -21.02 4.13
CA ALA A 65 -19.00 -20.07 3.62
C ALA A 65 -18.51 -18.62 3.75
N ALA A 66 -18.03 -18.23 4.93
CA ALA A 66 -17.49 -16.89 5.18
C ALA A 66 -16.25 -16.62 4.32
N GLY A 67 -15.34 -17.60 4.18
CA GLY A 67 -14.18 -17.52 3.30
C GLY A 67 -14.57 -17.27 1.84
N LYS A 68 -15.54 -18.03 1.32
CA LYS A 68 -16.04 -17.83 -0.06
C LYS A 68 -16.66 -16.46 -0.27
N GLN A 69 -17.39 -15.92 0.71
CA GLN A 69 -17.95 -14.56 0.60
C GLN A 69 -16.84 -13.50 0.57
N ALA A 70 -15.84 -13.63 1.44
CA ALA A 70 -14.68 -12.74 1.44
C ALA A 70 -13.90 -12.82 0.11
N ASP A 71 -13.64 -14.03 -0.40
CA ASP A 71 -12.92 -14.24 -1.66
C ASP A 71 -13.69 -13.65 -2.86
N GLN A 72 -15.01 -13.82 -2.87
CA GLN A 72 -15.86 -13.26 -3.92
C GLN A 72 -15.84 -11.73 -3.90
N LEU A 73 -16.02 -11.11 -2.72
CA LEU A 73 -15.91 -9.66 -2.57
C LEU A 73 -14.52 -9.14 -2.95
N GLN A 74 -13.46 -9.85 -2.54
CA GLN A 74 -12.09 -9.50 -2.92
C GLN A 74 -11.91 -9.54 -4.43
N LYS A 75 -12.43 -10.55 -5.11
CA LYS A 75 -12.36 -10.67 -6.56
C LYS A 75 -13.13 -9.55 -7.23
N ASP A 76 -14.37 -9.31 -6.82
CA ASP A 76 -15.24 -8.29 -7.42
C ASP A 76 -14.63 -6.90 -7.26
N LEU A 77 -14.15 -6.56 -6.06
CA LEU A 77 -13.42 -5.32 -5.81
C LEU A 77 -12.15 -5.21 -6.66
N SER A 78 -11.38 -6.29 -6.74
CA SER A 78 -10.13 -6.33 -7.49
C SER A 78 -10.36 -6.21 -8.99
N ASP A 79 -11.54 -6.58 -9.49
CA ASP A 79 -11.85 -6.52 -10.91
C ASP A 79 -12.29 -5.15 -11.40
N LEU A 80 -12.72 -4.28 -10.47
CA LEU A 80 -13.11 -2.91 -10.77
C LEU A 80 -11.96 -2.12 -11.42
N PRO A 81 -12.19 -1.45 -12.56
CA PRO A 81 -11.16 -0.66 -13.24
C PRO A 81 -10.50 0.40 -12.35
N ILE A 82 -11.29 1.06 -11.49
CA ILE A 82 -10.78 2.11 -10.58
C ILE A 82 -9.85 1.53 -9.50
N VAL A 83 -10.14 0.32 -9.01
CA VAL A 83 -9.30 -0.37 -8.01
C VAL A 83 -8.02 -0.88 -8.65
N LYS A 84 -8.10 -1.41 -9.88
CA LYS A 84 -6.93 -1.81 -10.67
C LYS A 84 -6.00 -0.63 -10.92
N ASP A 85 -6.56 0.50 -11.39
CA ASP A 85 -5.79 1.73 -11.63
C ASP A 85 -5.14 2.22 -10.34
N TYR A 86 -5.90 2.28 -9.23
CA TYR A 86 -5.37 2.65 -7.93
C TYR A 86 -4.18 1.79 -7.51
N ARG A 87 -4.31 0.46 -7.59
CA ARG A 87 -3.24 -0.48 -7.21
C ARG A 87 -2.00 -0.32 -8.08
N ASN A 88 -2.18 -0.17 -9.40
CA ASN A 88 -1.07 0.03 -10.32
C ASN A 88 -0.30 1.32 -9.99
N LYS A 89 -1.01 2.44 -9.80
CA LYS A 89 -0.36 3.71 -9.46
C LYS A 89 0.26 3.71 -8.07
N MET A 90 -0.35 3.00 -7.12
CA MET A 90 0.24 2.78 -5.80
C MET A 90 1.57 2.02 -5.91
N GLN A 91 1.62 1.00 -6.76
CA GLN A 91 2.85 0.25 -7.03
C GLN A 91 3.93 1.15 -7.65
N ASP A 92 3.59 1.92 -8.68
CA ASP A 92 4.54 2.85 -9.33
C ASP A 92 5.14 3.86 -8.33
N ALA A 93 4.31 4.40 -7.43
CA ALA A 93 4.77 5.30 -6.36
C ALA A 93 5.63 4.58 -5.32
N SER A 94 5.28 3.33 -4.96
CA SER A 94 6.03 2.52 -4.00
C SER A 94 7.41 2.14 -4.53
N ASP A 95 7.49 1.77 -5.81
CA ASP A 95 8.74 1.43 -6.48
C ASP A 95 9.72 2.61 -6.48
N LEU A 96 9.21 3.83 -6.71
CA LEU A 96 10.01 5.05 -6.58
C LEU A 96 10.58 5.21 -5.17
N VAL A 97 9.75 5.10 -4.14
CA VAL A 97 10.18 5.27 -2.74
C VAL A 97 11.20 4.19 -2.36
N GLN A 98 10.97 2.95 -2.79
CA GLN A 98 11.89 1.84 -2.55
C GLN A 98 13.23 2.07 -3.25
N TYR A 99 13.23 2.53 -4.50
CA TYR A 99 14.44 2.88 -5.25
C TYR A 99 15.23 3.97 -4.52
N ILE A 100 14.59 5.05 -4.09
CA ILE A 100 15.25 6.14 -3.36
C ILE A 100 15.87 5.63 -2.06
N THR A 101 15.11 4.86 -1.27
CA THR A 101 15.57 4.33 0.03
C THR A 101 16.77 3.42 -0.15
N LYS A 102 16.75 2.52 -1.15
CA LYS A 102 17.86 1.62 -1.46
C LYS A 102 19.12 2.37 -1.88
N ASN A 103 18.97 3.44 -2.67
CA ASN A 103 20.10 4.28 -3.07
C ASN A 103 20.71 5.03 -1.88
N LEU A 104 19.87 5.55 -0.98
CA LEU A 104 20.34 6.19 0.25
C LEU A 104 21.12 5.21 1.13
N GLU A 105 20.55 4.02 1.36
CA GLU A 105 21.19 2.95 2.13
C GLU A 105 22.55 2.58 1.54
N THR A 106 22.62 2.39 0.22
CA THR A 106 23.86 2.03 -0.49
C THR A 106 24.92 3.11 -0.30
N LYS A 107 24.58 4.38 -0.50
CA LYS A 107 25.52 5.50 -0.32
C LYS A 107 26.00 5.64 1.12
N ILE A 108 25.11 5.44 2.10
CA ILE A 108 25.49 5.46 3.52
C ILE A 108 26.49 4.33 3.80
N ASN A 109 26.22 3.12 3.32
CA ASN A 109 27.09 1.97 3.52
C ASN A 109 28.47 2.17 2.85
N GLU A 110 28.52 2.78 1.66
CA GLU A 110 29.79 3.13 0.99
C GLU A 110 30.62 4.13 1.80
N GLU A 111 30.00 5.19 2.32
CA GLU A 111 30.68 6.21 3.13
C GLU A 111 31.20 5.64 4.47
N LEU A 112 30.46 4.73 5.09
CA LEU A 112 30.90 4.03 6.30
C LEU A 112 32.09 3.10 6.00
N THR A 113 31.97 2.25 4.98
CA THR A 113 33.02 1.29 4.58
C THR A 113 34.31 1.99 4.14
N ASN A 114 34.21 3.15 3.50
CA ASN A 114 35.37 3.93 3.07
C ASN A 114 36.05 4.68 4.22
N ASN A 115 35.31 5.05 5.28
CA ASN A 115 35.90 5.62 6.50
C ASN A 115 36.63 4.55 7.33
N ASP A 116 36.13 3.32 7.39
CA ASP A 116 36.81 2.22 8.10
C ASP A 116 38.13 1.77 7.46
N LYS A 117 38.35 2.14 6.19
CA LYS A 117 39.60 1.86 5.45
C LYS A 117 40.65 2.97 5.54
N ARG A 118 40.38 4.04 6.29
CA ARG A 118 41.28 5.20 6.45
C ARG A 118 41.96 5.22 7.82
#